data_AF-A0AAV5W9Y3-F1
#
_entry.id   AF-A0AAV5W9Y3-F1
#
_cell.length_a   1.000
_cell.length_b   1.000
_cell.length_c   1.000
_cell.angle_alpha   90.00
_cell.angle_beta   90.00
_cell.angle_gamma   90.00
#
_symmetry.space_group_name_H-M   'P 1'
#
loop_
_entity.id
_entity.type
_entity.pdbx_description
1 polymer ?
#
loop_
_entity_poly.entity_id
_entity_poly.type
_entity_poly.pdbx_seq_one_letter_code
_entity_poly.pdbx_strand_id
1 'polypeptide(L)'
;EIASSVSKVFIEFCGHLKIHAEYAAAFLRLQRAVSGSNELKERLKAMNPSGEHSTSYESRMIQPLQRVARYPLLLDSLARGCSSNRETATGVEQAASKMRSLVHYVNEMLRIEEHLSPRLKSIKAKHAQFLLSKGLRMEMGEMIMLVKVLWVQTTTEVDCFLFVYSSLVLLLPSTSSSQAESVLLPLDEVSFQEASESSLLLLHIPLFSSVSSPFVYHINLPSPAKKHLIKHIKKARLTLQKGKRPLSGSSKSDGGYASDHPPS
;
A
#
# COMPACT_ATOMS: atom_id res chain seq x y z
N GLU A 1 19.48 16.55 -23.31
CA GLU A 1 19.86 15.16 -22.96
C GLU A 1 19.75 14.86 -21.46
N ILE A 2 20.39 15.65 -20.57
CA ILE A 2 20.33 15.42 -19.11
C ILE A 2 18.89 15.41 -18.56
N ALA A 3 18.07 16.39 -18.93
CA ALA A 3 16.69 16.50 -18.44
C ALA A 3 15.81 15.28 -18.80
N SER A 4 16.01 14.73 -20.01
CA SER A 4 15.32 13.52 -20.47
C SER A 4 15.78 12.27 -19.70
N SER A 5 17.07 12.19 -19.37
CA SER A 5 17.60 11.10 -18.55
C SER A 5 17.07 11.18 -17.10
N VAL A 6 17.07 12.37 -16.51
CA VAL A 6 16.55 12.61 -15.16
C VAL A 6 15.07 12.27 -15.07
N SER A 7 14.25 12.68 -16.04
CA SER A 7 12.81 12.39 -16.02
C SER A 7 12.53 10.89 -16.09
N LYS A 8 13.25 10.15 -16.93
CA LYS A 8 13.15 8.67 -17.01
C LYS A 8 13.45 8.01 -15.67
N VAL A 9 14.53 8.41 -14.99
CA VAL A 9 14.88 7.89 -13.66
C VAL A 9 13.73 8.09 -12.66
N PHE A 10 13.15 9.30 -12.58
CA PHE A 10 12.03 9.53 -11.67
C PHE A 10 10.78 8.73 -12.06
N ILE A 11 10.49 8.59 -13.35
CA ILE A 11 9.33 7.82 -13.84
C ILE A 11 9.46 6.33 -13.45
N GLU A 12 10.66 5.76 -13.58
CA GLU A 12 10.99 4.38 -13.27
C GLU A 12 11.03 4.13 -11.75
N PHE A 13 11.75 4.97 -11.01
CA PHE A 13 12.02 4.74 -9.58
C PHE A 13 10.96 5.27 -8.62
N CYS A 14 9.99 6.08 -9.07
CA CYS A 14 8.95 6.65 -8.21
C CYS A 14 8.22 5.61 -7.36
N GLY A 15 8.02 4.38 -7.89
CA GLY A 15 7.42 3.29 -7.14
C GLY A 15 8.20 2.88 -5.89
N HIS A 16 9.54 2.88 -5.95
CA HIS A 16 10.41 2.49 -4.82
C HIS A 16 10.40 3.54 -3.71
N LEU A 17 10.18 4.82 -4.06
CA LEU A 17 10.10 5.90 -3.09
C LEU A 17 8.84 5.84 -2.21
N LYS A 18 7.91 4.91 -2.46
CA LYS A 18 6.80 4.63 -1.53
C LYS A 18 7.26 4.17 -0.14
N ILE A 19 8.48 3.67 0.00
CA ILE A 19 9.09 3.35 1.31
C ILE A 19 9.11 4.56 2.26
N HIS A 20 9.11 5.78 1.73
CA HIS A 20 9.03 6.99 2.54
C HIS A 20 7.72 7.13 3.31
N ALA A 21 6.64 6.47 2.89
CA ALA A 21 5.40 6.43 3.66
C ALA A 21 5.55 5.62 4.95
N GLU A 22 6.23 4.46 4.88
CA GLU A 22 6.55 3.65 6.06
C GLU A 22 7.52 4.39 6.98
N TYR A 23 8.54 5.04 6.41
CA TYR A 23 9.46 5.90 7.15
C TYR A 23 8.71 7.01 7.89
N ALA A 24 7.76 7.69 7.23
CA ALA A 24 6.97 8.76 7.82
C ALA A 24 6.14 8.25 9.01
N ALA A 25 5.47 7.12 8.85
CA ALA A 25 4.70 6.48 9.92
C ALA A 25 5.59 6.04 11.10
N ALA A 26 6.79 5.53 10.82
CA ALA A 26 7.76 5.17 11.85
C ALA A 26 8.31 6.40 12.58
N PHE A 27 8.58 7.48 11.86
CA PHE A 27 9.04 8.74 12.44
C PHE A 27 8.00 9.35 13.37
N LEU A 28 6.72 9.35 12.99
CA LEU A 28 5.63 9.78 13.87
C LEU A 28 5.53 8.93 15.15
N ARG A 29 5.68 7.61 15.03
CA ARG A 29 5.73 6.70 16.19
C ARG A 29 6.90 7.02 17.10
N LEU A 30 8.08 7.29 16.54
CA LEU A 30 9.24 7.73 17.31
C LEU A 30 8.96 9.06 18.03
N GLN A 31 8.42 10.07 17.34
CA GLN A 31 8.09 11.36 17.97
C GLN A 31 7.16 11.20 19.17
N ARG A 32 6.14 10.33 19.07
CA ARG A 32 5.23 9.99 20.18
C ARG A 32 5.98 9.30 21.32
N ALA A 33 6.82 8.31 21.01
CA ALA A 33 7.61 7.58 22.00
C ALA A 33 8.59 8.50 22.76
N VAL A 34 9.29 9.38 22.04
CA VAL A 34 10.18 10.39 22.63
C VAL A 34 9.38 11.35 23.49
N SER A 35 8.24 11.86 23.02
CA SER A 35 7.41 12.79 23.78
C SER A 35 6.95 12.21 25.12
N GLY A 36 6.65 10.90 25.15
CA GLY A 36 6.18 10.18 26.34
C GLY A 36 7.28 9.63 27.26
N SER A 37 8.57 9.75 26.92
CA SER A 37 9.67 9.20 27.73
C SER A 37 10.79 10.21 27.96
N ASN A 38 10.91 10.70 29.20
CA ASN A 38 11.99 11.60 29.59
C ASN A 38 13.38 10.93 29.48
N GLU A 39 13.48 9.65 29.80
CA GLU A 39 14.72 8.88 29.64
C GLU A 39 15.17 8.89 28.17
N LEU A 40 14.25 8.65 27.24
CA LEU A 40 14.56 8.65 25.81
C LEU A 40 14.97 10.05 25.31
N LYS A 41 14.30 11.11 25.79
CA LYS A 41 14.68 12.51 25.50
C LYS A 41 16.12 12.80 25.95
N GLU A 42 16.47 12.45 27.18
CA GLU A 42 17.82 12.71 27.72
C GLU A 42 18.88 11.88 26.99
N ARG A 43 18.59 10.62 26.65
CA ARG A 43 19.48 9.80 25.81
C ARG A 43 19.71 10.42 24.44
N LEU A 44 18.66 10.92 23.79
CA LEU A 44 18.78 11.58 22.47
C LEU A 44 19.56 12.89 22.55
N LYS A 45 19.39 13.68 23.62
CA LYS A 45 20.20 14.87 23.88
C LYS A 45 21.68 14.52 24.10
N ALA A 46 21.97 13.48 24.87
CA ALA A 46 23.34 13.02 25.12
C ALA A 46 24.03 12.55 23.82
N MET A 47 23.27 12.01 22.86
CA MET A 47 23.77 11.66 21.52
C MET A 47 23.98 12.88 20.60
N ASN A 48 23.61 14.09 21.04
CA ASN A 48 23.84 15.34 20.32
C ASN A 48 24.84 16.24 21.08
N PRO A 49 26.15 15.91 21.07
CA PRO A 49 27.15 16.58 21.90
C PRO A 49 27.36 18.07 21.55
N SER A 50 27.08 18.49 20.31
CA SER A 50 27.15 19.90 19.90
C SER A 50 26.01 20.74 20.47
N GLY A 51 24.90 20.13 20.90
CA GLY A 51 23.69 20.82 21.34
C GLY A 51 22.95 21.57 20.23
N GLU A 52 23.49 21.62 19.01
CA GLU A 52 22.87 22.30 17.88
C GLU A 52 21.60 21.60 17.42
N HIS A 53 20.60 22.38 17.00
CA HIS A 53 19.39 21.82 16.42
C HIS A 53 19.66 21.11 15.09
N SER A 54 20.62 21.59 14.29
CA SER A 54 21.04 21.03 13.01
C SER A 54 21.40 19.53 13.10
N THR A 55 22.01 19.14 14.22
CA THR A 55 22.50 17.79 14.51
C THR A 55 21.56 16.97 15.38
N SER A 56 20.41 17.52 15.80
CA SER A 56 19.41 16.83 16.58
C SER A 56 18.80 15.65 15.81
N TYR A 57 18.23 14.68 16.53
CA TYR A 57 17.59 13.54 15.88
C TYR A 57 16.40 13.99 15.03
N GLU A 58 15.62 14.98 15.48
CA GLU A 58 14.49 15.52 14.73
C GLU A 58 14.93 16.11 13.40
N SER A 59 15.98 16.94 13.41
CA SER A 59 16.54 17.57 12.21
C SER A 59 17.07 16.52 11.23
N ARG A 60 17.79 15.51 11.72
CA ARG A 60 18.31 14.43 10.85
C ARG A 60 17.18 13.57 10.26
N MET A 61 16.18 13.23 11.07
CA MET A 61 15.11 12.31 10.67
C MET A 61 14.00 12.95 9.84
N ILE A 62 13.84 14.28 9.86
CA ILE A 62 12.88 14.93 8.96
C ILE A 62 13.41 15.04 7.51
N GLN A 63 14.74 14.96 7.30
CA GLN A 63 15.37 15.16 5.99
C GLN A 63 14.85 14.23 4.89
N PRO A 64 14.65 12.91 5.09
CA PRO A 64 14.10 12.04 4.05
C PRO A 64 12.72 12.48 3.57
N LEU A 65 11.86 12.98 4.48
CA LEU A 65 10.53 13.48 4.12
C LEU A 65 10.62 14.81 3.37
N GLN A 66 11.49 15.72 3.84
CA GLN A 66 11.76 16.97 3.14
C GLN A 66 12.31 16.73 1.73
N ARG A 67 13.16 15.71 1.56
CA ARG A 67 13.75 15.37 0.27
C ARG A 67 12.69 14.93 -0.74
N VAL A 68 11.77 14.07 -0.32
CA VAL A 68 10.65 13.62 -1.17
C VAL A 68 9.78 14.80 -1.61
N ALA A 69 9.48 15.72 -0.69
CA ALA A 69 8.69 16.91 -0.99
C ALA A 69 9.39 17.90 -1.94
N ARG A 70 10.73 17.89 -2.00
CA ARG A 70 11.51 18.79 -2.88
C ARG A 70 11.59 18.31 -4.33
N TYR A 71 11.52 17.00 -4.60
CA TYR A 71 11.63 16.47 -5.97
C TYR A 71 10.67 17.09 -6.99
N PRO A 72 9.35 17.23 -6.74
CA PRO A 72 8.46 17.85 -7.71
C PRO A 72 8.84 19.31 -8.00
N LEU A 73 9.30 20.08 -7.00
CA LEU A 73 9.70 21.48 -7.17
C LEU A 73 10.94 21.63 -8.07
N LEU A 74 11.90 20.71 -7.93
CA LEU A 74 13.10 20.66 -8.76
C LEU A 74 12.75 20.28 -10.20
N LEU A 75 11.85 19.30 -10.38
CA LEU A 75 11.38 18.88 -11.71
C LEU A 75 10.58 19.98 -12.40
N ASP A 76 9.76 20.75 -11.67
CA ASP A 76 9.05 21.91 -12.22
C ASP A 76 10.01 23.01 -12.67
N SER A 77 11.08 23.24 -11.90
CA SER A 77 12.12 24.18 -12.27
C SER A 77 12.90 23.71 -13.50
N LEU A 78 13.16 22.41 -13.61
CA LEU A 78 13.78 21.80 -14.78
C LEU A 78 12.88 21.89 -16.03
N ALA A 79 11.56 21.65 -15.88
CA ALA A 79 10.60 21.75 -16.97
C ALA A 79 10.56 23.16 -17.57
N ARG A 80 10.58 24.20 -16.73
CA ARG A 80 10.65 25.61 -17.16
C ARG A 80 11.90 25.91 -17.99
N GLY A 81 13.03 25.27 -17.68
CA GLY A 81 14.27 25.38 -18.45
C GLY A 81 14.30 24.62 -19.78
N CYS A 82 13.30 23.76 -20.05
CA CYS A 82 13.24 22.90 -21.25
C CYS A 82 12.27 23.43 -22.33
N SER A 83 11.86 24.71 -22.28
CA SER A 83 10.81 25.28 -23.12
C SER A 83 11.04 25.18 -24.63
N SER A 84 12.28 25.03 -25.09
CA SER A 84 12.65 24.86 -26.51
C SER A 84 12.53 23.42 -27.02
N ASN A 85 12.38 22.42 -26.15
CA ASN A 85 12.24 21.00 -26.53
C ASN A 85 10.98 20.40 -25.89
N ARG A 86 9.89 20.35 -26.65
CA ARG A 86 8.56 19.95 -26.18
C ARG A 86 8.50 18.52 -25.64
N GLU A 87 9.19 17.57 -26.26
CA GLU A 87 9.21 16.17 -25.82
C GLU A 87 9.90 16.03 -24.47
N THR A 88 11.05 16.69 -24.31
CA THR A 88 11.79 16.69 -23.05
C THR A 88 10.99 17.37 -21.95
N ALA A 89 10.37 18.52 -22.23
CA ALA A 89 9.50 19.22 -21.29
C ALA A 89 8.32 18.33 -20.83
N THR A 90 7.64 17.68 -21.78
CA THR A 90 6.52 16.77 -21.48
C THR A 90 6.95 15.60 -20.57
N GLY A 91 8.12 15.00 -20.84
CA GLY A 91 8.65 13.92 -19.99
C GLY A 91 8.98 14.38 -18.57
N VAL A 92 9.55 15.57 -18.42
CA VAL A 92 9.85 16.17 -17.10
C VAL A 92 8.57 16.51 -16.35
N GLU A 93 7.56 17.06 -17.02
CA GLU A 93 6.23 17.33 -16.43
C GLU A 93 5.55 16.05 -15.95
N GLN A 94 5.64 14.96 -16.73
CA GLN A 94 5.13 13.66 -16.33
C GLN A 94 5.85 13.13 -15.07
N ALA A 95 7.18 13.27 -15.00
CA ALA A 95 7.96 12.93 -13.82
C ALA A 95 7.55 13.77 -12.61
N ALA A 96 7.39 15.09 -12.78
CA ALA A 96 6.93 15.99 -11.72
C ALA A 96 5.55 15.59 -11.19
N SER A 97 4.60 15.30 -12.09
CA SER A 97 3.27 14.83 -11.76
C SER A 97 3.29 13.54 -10.93
N LYS A 98 4.08 12.54 -11.36
CA LYS A 98 4.29 11.30 -10.59
C LYS A 98 4.85 11.56 -9.19
N MET A 99 5.82 12.46 -9.06
CA MET A 99 6.40 12.81 -7.77
C MET A 99 5.42 13.56 -6.85
N ARG A 100 4.54 14.41 -7.41
CA ARG A 100 3.44 15.01 -6.63
C ARG A 100 2.46 13.94 -6.12
N SER A 101 2.10 12.97 -6.96
CA SER A 101 1.25 11.85 -6.52
C SER A 101 1.90 11.04 -5.41
N LEU A 102 3.23 10.85 -5.44
CA LEU A 102 3.96 10.22 -4.35
C LEU A 102 3.90 11.04 -3.05
N VAL A 103 4.11 12.36 -3.11
CA VAL A 103 4.01 13.24 -1.94
C VAL A 103 2.60 13.15 -1.33
N HIS A 104 1.56 13.19 -2.17
CA HIS A 104 0.19 13.02 -1.72
C HIS A 104 -0.05 11.65 -1.06
N TYR A 105 0.49 10.58 -1.66
CA TYR A 105 0.44 9.24 -1.07
C TYR A 105 1.10 9.17 0.32
N VAL A 106 2.30 9.73 0.47
CA VAL A 106 3.01 9.78 1.77
C VAL A 106 2.18 10.53 2.83
N ASN A 107 1.62 11.68 2.46
CA ASN A 107 0.76 12.47 3.36
C ASN A 107 -0.50 11.69 3.76
N GLU A 108 -1.14 10.97 2.85
CA GLU A 108 -2.31 10.17 3.18
C GLU A 108 -1.94 8.98 4.10
N MET A 109 -0.79 8.34 3.89
CA MET A 109 -0.34 7.26 4.79
C MET A 109 -0.05 7.78 6.19
N LEU A 110 0.54 8.97 6.31
CA LEU A 110 0.70 9.65 7.59
C LEU A 110 -0.63 9.90 8.28
N ARG A 111 -1.63 10.42 7.55
CA ARG A 111 -2.98 10.66 8.08
C ARG A 111 -3.62 9.38 8.62
N ILE A 112 -3.45 8.25 7.93
CA ILE A 112 -3.93 6.93 8.37
C ILE A 112 -3.19 6.50 9.64
N GLU A 113 -1.86 6.66 9.71
CA GLU A 113 -1.09 6.35 10.92
C GLU A 113 -1.52 7.23 12.11
N GLU A 114 -1.92 8.47 11.85
CA GLU A 114 -2.36 9.39 12.89
C GLU A 114 -3.72 8.99 13.47
N HIS A 115 -4.71 8.73 12.61
CA HIS A 115 -6.11 8.66 13.00
C HIS A 115 -6.67 7.23 13.05
N LEU A 116 -6.13 6.31 12.26
CA LEU A 116 -6.68 4.95 12.08
C LEU A 116 -5.77 3.86 12.66
N SER A 117 -4.48 4.15 12.94
CA SER A 117 -3.51 3.19 13.48
C SER A 117 -4.00 2.42 14.71
N PRO A 118 -4.63 3.03 15.74
CA PRO A 118 -5.12 2.26 16.89
C PRO A 118 -6.17 1.21 16.52
N ARG A 119 -7.10 1.57 15.62
CA ARG A 119 -8.16 0.67 15.14
C ARG A 119 -7.59 -0.45 14.27
N LEU A 120 -6.68 -0.10 13.36
CA LEU A 120 -5.99 -1.09 12.50
C LEU A 120 -5.15 -2.08 13.33
N LYS A 121 -4.46 -1.61 14.37
CA LYS A 121 -3.72 -2.48 15.30
C LYS A 121 -4.65 -3.41 16.08
N SER A 122 -5.76 -2.89 16.59
CA SER A 122 -6.77 -3.70 17.28
C SER A 122 -7.33 -4.80 16.36
N ILE A 123 -7.66 -4.46 15.12
CA ILE A 123 -8.13 -5.42 14.12
C ILE A 123 -7.06 -6.45 13.78
N LYS A 124 -5.82 -6.01 13.55
CA LYS A 124 -4.69 -6.92 13.28
C LYS A 124 -4.47 -7.90 14.44
N ALA A 125 -4.62 -7.45 15.69
CA ALA A 125 -4.54 -8.31 16.87
C ALA A 125 -5.74 -9.28 16.96
N LYS A 126 -6.98 -8.80 16.79
CA LYS A 126 -8.21 -9.61 16.80
C LYS A 126 -8.15 -10.74 15.76
N HIS A 127 -7.55 -10.49 14.61
CA HIS A 127 -7.47 -11.44 13.49
C HIS A 127 -6.08 -12.06 13.28
N ALA A 128 -5.17 -12.01 14.27
CA ALA A 128 -3.77 -12.42 14.10
C ALA A 128 -3.61 -13.86 13.56
N GLN A 129 -4.35 -14.82 14.13
CA GLN A 129 -4.28 -16.22 13.71
C GLN A 129 -4.82 -16.43 12.28
N PHE A 130 -5.88 -15.71 11.91
CA PHE A 130 -6.46 -15.77 10.56
C PHE A 130 -5.50 -15.17 9.52
N LEU A 131 -4.90 -14.03 9.84
CA LEU A 131 -3.90 -13.40 8.98
C LEU A 131 -2.69 -14.32 8.78
N LEU A 132 -2.19 -14.93 9.86
CA LEU A 132 -1.06 -15.85 9.80
C LEU A 132 -1.36 -17.09 8.96
N SER A 133 -2.49 -17.77 9.22
CA SER A 133 -2.83 -19.03 8.54
C SER A 133 -3.04 -18.87 7.03
N LYS A 134 -3.52 -17.70 6.61
CA LYS A 134 -3.76 -17.37 5.19
C LYS A 134 -2.60 -16.59 4.54
N GLY A 135 -1.53 -16.29 5.28
CA GLY A 135 -0.39 -15.52 4.79
C GLY A 135 -0.74 -14.08 4.39
N LEU A 136 -1.72 -13.47 5.07
CA LEU A 136 -2.26 -12.15 4.76
C LEU A 136 -1.49 -11.05 5.51
N ARG A 137 -1.31 -9.92 4.84
CA ARG A 137 -0.52 -8.78 5.29
C ARG A 137 -1.37 -7.51 5.38
N MET A 138 -1.15 -6.73 6.44
CA MET A 138 -1.87 -5.48 6.76
C MET A 138 -0.92 -4.31 7.02
N GLU A 139 0.33 -4.43 6.60
CA GLU A 139 1.36 -3.41 6.74
C GLU A 139 1.10 -2.23 5.80
N MET A 140 1.50 -1.03 6.21
CA MET A 140 1.35 0.19 5.40
C MET A 140 2.04 0.08 4.04
N GLY A 141 3.20 -0.58 3.97
CA GLY A 141 3.93 -0.80 2.72
C GLY A 141 3.21 -1.71 1.72
N GLU A 142 2.27 -2.54 2.20
CA GLU A 142 1.46 -3.44 1.39
C GLU A 142 0.12 -2.80 0.98
N MET A 143 -0.16 -1.58 1.47
CA MET A 143 -1.39 -0.86 1.18
C MET A 143 -1.34 -0.22 -0.21
N ILE A 144 -2.32 -0.57 -1.04
CA ILE A 144 -2.41 -0.14 -2.44
C ILE A 144 -3.34 1.06 -2.59
N MET A 145 -4.46 1.06 -1.86
CA MET A 145 -5.49 2.09 -1.95
C MET A 145 -6.29 2.18 -0.64
N LEU A 146 -6.70 3.40 -0.31
CA LEU A 146 -7.78 3.69 0.63
C LEU A 146 -8.86 4.49 -0.13
N VAL A 147 -10.11 4.12 0.04
CA VAL A 147 -11.26 4.88 -0.47
C VAL A 147 -12.39 4.89 0.57
N LYS A 148 -13.07 6.02 0.71
CA LYS A 148 -14.31 6.09 1.49
C LYS A 148 -15.48 5.60 0.64
N VAL A 149 -16.28 4.73 1.20
CA VAL A 149 -17.44 4.11 0.55
C VAL A 149 -18.62 4.12 1.52
N LEU A 150 -19.83 4.07 1.00
CA LEU A 150 -21.02 3.81 1.80
C LEU A 150 -21.34 2.31 1.72
N TRP A 151 -21.21 1.60 2.83
CA TRP A 151 -21.54 0.18 2.91
C TRP A 151 -23.02 0.02 3.23
N VAL A 152 -23.78 -0.51 2.26
CA VAL A 152 -25.21 -0.74 2.38
C VAL A 152 -25.43 -2.15 2.93
N GLN A 153 -26.02 -2.22 4.13
CA GLN A 153 -26.49 -3.45 4.77
C GLN A 153 -28.01 -3.54 4.62
N THR A 154 -28.59 -4.67 5.02
CA THR A 154 -30.04 -4.92 4.86
C THR A 154 -30.91 -3.84 5.52
N THR A 155 -30.48 -3.30 6.65
CA THR A 155 -31.28 -2.37 7.47
C THR A 155 -30.61 -1.01 7.69
N THR A 156 -29.35 -0.84 7.29
CA THR A 156 -28.57 0.36 7.60
C THR A 156 -27.56 0.67 6.50
N GLU A 157 -27.16 1.93 6.41
CA GLU A 157 -26.04 2.38 5.60
C GLU A 157 -24.93 2.90 6.52
N VAL A 158 -23.70 2.48 6.26
CA VAL A 158 -22.56 2.77 7.14
C VAL A 158 -21.42 3.36 6.32
N ASP A 159 -21.00 4.57 6.67
CA ASP A 159 -19.77 5.15 6.12
C ASP A 159 -18.58 4.28 6.46
N CYS A 160 -17.81 3.86 5.46
CA CYS A 160 -16.76 2.86 5.61
C CYS A 160 -15.48 3.28 4.87
N PHE A 161 -14.35 2.99 5.47
CA PHE A 161 -13.05 3.00 4.82
C PHE A 161 -12.80 1.64 4.21
N LEU A 162 -12.69 1.58 2.88
CA LEU A 162 -12.26 0.40 2.16
C LEU A 162 -10.76 0.48 1.88
N PHE A 163 -10.02 -0.40 2.51
CA PHE A 163 -8.59 -0.58 2.30
C PHE A 163 -8.35 -1.74 1.34
N VAL A 164 -7.49 -1.51 0.34
CA VAL A 164 -6.97 -2.55 -0.53
C VAL A 164 -5.50 -2.74 -0.21
N TYR A 165 -5.15 -3.91 0.29
CA TYR A 165 -3.77 -4.37 0.47
C TYR A 165 -3.39 -5.32 -0.66
N SER A 166 -2.11 -5.67 -0.75
CA SER A 166 -1.59 -6.64 -1.72
C SER A 166 -2.20 -8.03 -1.61
N SER A 167 -2.63 -8.44 -0.41
CA SER A 167 -3.18 -9.76 -0.13
C SER A 167 -4.63 -9.78 0.36
N LEU A 168 -5.21 -8.64 0.75
CA LEU A 168 -6.57 -8.58 1.31
C LEU A 168 -7.29 -7.26 1.03
N VAL A 169 -8.62 -7.28 1.18
CA VAL A 169 -9.47 -6.09 1.29
C VAL A 169 -10.00 -6.00 2.72
N LEU A 170 -9.99 -4.80 3.31
CA LEU A 170 -10.57 -4.54 4.62
C LEU A 170 -11.67 -3.46 4.47
N LEU A 171 -12.87 -3.78 4.97
CA LEU A 171 -13.94 -2.81 5.21
C LEU A 171 -13.88 -2.40 6.69
N LEU A 172 -13.59 -1.13 6.95
CA LEU A 172 -13.51 -0.55 8.27
C LEU A 172 -14.57 0.54 8.43
N PRO A 173 -15.64 0.33 9.21
CA PRO A 173 -16.63 1.36 9.52
C PRO A 173 -15.97 2.64 10.04
N SER A 174 -16.45 3.82 9.66
CA SER A 174 -15.79 5.09 9.95
C SER A 174 -15.86 5.45 11.43
N THR A 175 -16.96 5.08 12.10
CA THR A 175 -17.17 5.28 13.53
C THR A 175 -17.07 3.95 14.28
N SER A 176 -16.65 3.99 15.53
CA SER A 176 -16.68 2.83 16.43
C SER A 176 -18.06 2.57 17.02
N SER A 177 -19.02 3.49 16.84
CA SER A 177 -20.40 3.38 17.32
C SER A 177 -21.33 2.66 16.34
N SER A 178 -20.88 2.38 15.10
CA SER A 178 -21.68 1.60 14.17
C SER A 178 -21.82 0.17 14.70
N GLN A 179 -23.03 -0.40 14.66
CA GLN A 179 -23.26 -1.82 14.94
C GLN A 179 -22.50 -2.76 13.97
N ALA A 180 -22.01 -2.21 12.85
CA ALA A 180 -21.23 -2.94 11.87
C ALA A 180 -19.82 -3.27 12.40
N GLU A 181 -19.43 -4.53 12.35
CA GLU A 181 -18.04 -4.96 12.57
C GLU A 181 -17.17 -4.74 11.33
N SER A 182 -15.86 -4.64 11.53
CA SER A 182 -14.90 -4.64 10.42
C SER A 182 -14.82 -6.00 9.73
N VAL A 183 -14.68 -6.00 8.40
CA VAL A 183 -14.65 -7.22 7.59
C VAL A 183 -13.32 -7.34 6.85
N LEU A 184 -12.63 -8.46 7.01
CA LEU A 184 -11.39 -8.79 6.29
C LEU A 184 -11.66 -9.86 5.25
N LEU A 185 -11.32 -9.57 4.00
CA LEU A 185 -11.58 -10.44 2.87
C LEU A 185 -10.25 -10.78 2.17
N PRO A 186 -9.81 -12.05 2.14
CA PRO A 186 -8.64 -12.45 1.37
C PRO A 186 -8.83 -12.10 -0.11
N LEU A 187 -7.83 -11.46 -0.73
CA LEU A 187 -7.99 -10.87 -2.06
C LEU A 187 -8.21 -11.92 -3.16
N ASP A 188 -7.73 -13.15 -2.95
CA ASP A 188 -7.94 -14.29 -3.82
C ASP A 188 -9.32 -14.94 -3.68
N GLU A 189 -10.04 -14.63 -2.61
CA GLU A 189 -11.41 -15.11 -2.33
C GLU A 189 -12.49 -14.08 -2.72
N VAL A 190 -12.10 -12.90 -3.22
CA VAL A 190 -13.01 -11.80 -3.57
C VAL A 190 -13.13 -11.62 -5.08
N SER A 191 -14.37 -11.59 -5.56
CA SER A 191 -14.76 -11.15 -6.90
C SER A 191 -15.65 -9.91 -6.85
N PHE A 192 -15.82 -9.25 -8.00
CA PHE A 192 -16.55 -7.98 -8.08
C PHE A 192 -17.59 -8.06 -9.18
N GLN A 193 -18.75 -7.50 -8.90
CA GLN A 193 -19.82 -7.33 -9.88
C GLN A 193 -20.33 -5.89 -9.82
N GLU A 194 -20.38 -5.22 -10.96
CA GLU A 194 -20.98 -3.89 -11.05
C GLU A 194 -22.50 -4.03 -10.97
N ALA A 195 -23.12 -3.33 -10.02
CA ALA A 195 -24.58 -3.28 -9.88
C ALA A 195 -25.18 -2.04 -10.56
N SER A 196 -24.48 -0.90 -10.47
CA SER A 196 -24.89 0.38 -11.08
C SER A 196 -23.66 1.24 -11.41
N GLU A 197 -23.85 2.44 -11.94
CA GLU A 197 -22.75 3.40 -12.16
C GLU A 197 -22.01 3.79 -10.88
N SER A 198 -22.71 3.83 -9.74
CA SER A 198 -22.19 4.23 -8.43
C SER A 198 -22.19 3.10 -7.41
N SER A 199 -22.50 1.86 -7.80
CA SER A 199 -22.60 0.72 -6.90
C SER A 199 -21.74 -0.45 -7.37
N LEU A 200 -21.09 -1.11 -6.41
CA LEU A 200 -20.23 -2.27 -6.61
C LEU A 200 -20.57 -3.35 -5.57
N LEU A 201 -20.66 -4.60 -6.03
CA LEU A 201 -20.83 -5.77 -5.17
C LEU A 201 -19.48 -6.46 -4.99
N LEU A 202 -19.07 -6.67 -3.74
CA LEU A 202 -17.96 -7.55 -3.39
C LEU A 202 -18.54 -8.91 -3.04
N LEU A 203 -18.15 -9.92 -3.81
CA LEU A 203 -18.59 -11.30 -3.64
C LEU A 203 -17.43 -12.10 -3.04
N HIS A 204 -17.58 -12.53 -1.79
CA HIS A 204 -16.60 -13.34 -1.07
C HIS A 204 -17.01 -14.81 -1.08
N ILE A 205 -16.14 -15.66 -1.62
CA ILE A 205 -16.31 -17.12 -1.65
C ILE A 205 -15.09 -17.75 -0.97
N PRO A 206 -15.20 -18.19 0.30
CA PRO A 206 -14.07 -18.77 0.99
C PRO A 206 -13.66 -20.12 0.37
N LEU A 207 -12.37 -20.30 0.06
CA LEU A 207 -11.85 -21.44 -0.71
C LEU A 207 -12.06 -22.83 -0.07
N PHE A 208 -12.31 -22.88 1.24
CA PHE A 208 -12.47 -24.13 2.01
C PHE A 208 -13.79 -24.18 2.78
N SER A 209 -14.77 -23.38 2.37
CA SER A 209 -16.10 -23.37 2.97
C SER A 209 -17.04 -24.31 2.23
N SER A 210 -17.91 -25.01 2.96
CA SER A 210 -19.02 -25.79 2.41
C SER A 210 -20.18 -24.93 1.90
N VAL A 211 -20.08 -23.60 2.05
CA VAL A 211 -21.12 -22.65 1.65
C VAL A 211 -21.10 -22.47 0.14
N SER A 212 -22.20 -22.83 -0.53
CA SER A 212 -22.34 -22.72 -1.99
C SER A 212 -22.62 -21.29 -2.47
N SER A 213 -23.12 -20.40 -1.61
CA SER A 213 -23.49 -19.03 -1.97
C SER A 213 -22.43 -18.01 -1.52
N PRO A 214 -22.07 -17.02 -2.37
CA PRO A 214 -21.14 -15.97 -1.98
C PRO A 214 -21.71 -15.10 -0.86
N PHE A 215 -20.85 -14.65 0.06
CA PHE A 215 -21.17 -13.51 0.92
C PHE A 215 -21.11 -12.23 0.07
N VAL A 216 -22.16 -11.42 0.10
CA VAL A 216 -22.30 -10.24 -0.75
C VAL A 216 -22.22 -8.98 0.09
N TYR A 217 -21.29 -8.08 -0.25
CA TYR A 217 -21.16 -6.76 0.36
C TYR A 217 -21.46 -5.70 -0.68
N HIS A 218 -22.52 -4.92 -0.46
CA HIS A 218 -22.93 -3.84 -1.36
C HIS A 218 -22.29 -2.52 -0.93
N ILE A 219 -21.48 -1.93 -1.82
CA ILE A 219 -20.82 -0.65 -1.56
C ILE A 219 -21.20 0.39 -2.62
N ASN A 220 -21.49 1.60 -2.17
CA ASN A 220 -21.73 2.74 -3.02
C ASN A 220 -20.51 3.68 -3.00
N LEU A 221 -20.08 4.10 -4.19
CA LEU A 221 -18.96 5.02 -4.40
C LEU A 221 -19.06 5.71 -5.78
N PRO A 222 -18.54 6.94 -5.93
CA PRO A 222 -18.57 7.65 -7.21
C PRO A 222 -17.93 6.87 -8.36
N SER A 223 -18.49 6.97 -9.58
CA SER A 223 -18.04 6.21 -10.77
C SER A 223 -16.53 6.31 -11.06
N PRO A 224 -15.86 7.48 -10.96
CA PRO A 224 -14.40 7.57 -11.13
C PRO A 224 -13.63 6.76 -10.08
N ALA A 225 -14.08 6.81 -8.83
CA ALA A 225 -13.48 6.06 -7.72
C ALA A 225 -13.72 4.55 -7.89
N LYS A 226 -14.92 4.14 -8.34
CA LYS A 226 -15.25 2.74 -8.66
C LYS A 226 -14.29 2.16 -9.72
N LYS A 227 -14.11 2.87 -10.84
CA LYS A 227 -13.19 2.45 -11.92
C LYS A 227 -11.76 2.32 -11.39
N HIS A 228 -11.33 3.27 -10.57
CA HIS A 228 -10.01 3.27 -9.97
C HIS A 228 -9.81 2.10 -9.00
N LEU A 229 -10.82 1.80 -8.16
CA LEU A 229 -10.84 0.69 -7.22
C LEU A 229 -10.72 -0.65 -7.93
N ILE A 230 -11.59 -0.91 -8.92
CA ILE A 230 -11.58 -2.14 -9.72
C ILE A 230 -10.21 -2.34 -10.37
N LYS A 231 -9.64 -1.29 -10.96
CA LYS A 231 -8.30 -1.33 -11.57
C LYS A 231 -7.22 -1.73 -10.57
N HIS A 232 -7.22 -1.15 -9.38
CA HIS A 232 -6.20 -1.43 -8.36
C HIS A 232 -6.33 -2.82 -7.78
N ILE A 233 -7.55 -3.30 -7.54
CA ILE A 233 -7.78 -4.66 -7.06
C ILE A 233 -7.38 -5.68 -8.13
N LYS A 234 -7.75 -5.49 -9.40
CA LYS A 234 -7.30 -6.36 -10.50
C LYS A 234 -5.78 -6.41 -10.57
N LYS A 235 -5.11 -5.25 -10.47
CA LYS A 235 -3.63 -5.18 -10.44
C LYS A 235 -3.05 -5.92 -9.24
N ALA A 236 -3.63 -5.75 -8.05
CA ALA A 236 -3.20 -6.42 -6.82
C ALA A 236 -3.30 -7.94 -6.97
N ARG A 237 -4.42 -8.45 -7.49
CA ARG A 237 -4.62 -9.89 -7.77
C ARG A 237 -3.59 -10.45 -8.75
N LEU A 238 -3.28 -9.72 -9.83
CA LEU A 238 -2.26 -10.14 -10.79
C LEU A 238 -0.87 -10.24 -10.13
N THR A 239 -0.52 -9.30 -9.26
CA THR A 239 0.74 -9.35 -8.51
C THR A 239 0.76 -10.53 -7.53
N LEU A 240 -0.34 -10.76 -6.82
CA LEU A 240 -0.48 -11.88 -5.86
C LEU A 240 -0.32 -13.24 -6.57
N GLN A 241 -0.92 -13.41 -7.74
CA GLN A 241 -0.80 -14.65 -8.53
C GLN A 241 0.62 -14.85 -9.09
N LYS A 242 1.32 -13.77 -9.48
CA LYS A 242 2.72 -13.86 -9.92
C LYS A 242 3.66 -14.30 -8.79
N GLY A 243 3.41 -13.83 -7.56
CA GLY A 243 4.16 -14.25 -6.36
C GLY A 243 3.83 -15.68 -5.90
N LYS A 244 2.67 -16.23 -6.30
CA LYS A 244 2.22 -17.60 -6.00
C LYS A 244 2.59 -18.64 -7.07
N ARG A 245 3.36 -18.30 -8.11
CA ARG A 245 3.78 -19.31 -9.10
C ARG A 245 4.60 -20.40 -8.37
N PRO A 246 4.23 -21.69 -8.49
CA PRO A 246 5.10 -22.75 -8.03
C PRO A 246 6.42 -22.65 -8.79
N LEU A 247 7.54 -22.89 -8.10
CA LEU A 247 8.79 -23.30 -8.72
C LEU A 247 8.53 -24.66 -9.41
N SER A 248 7.83 -24.64 -10.54
CA SER A 248 7.66 -25.82 -11.39
C SER A 248 8.93 -25.96 -12.22
N GLY A 249 9.97 -26.49 -11.58
CA GLY A 249 10.99 -27.28 -12.26
C GLY A 249 10.46 -28.70 -12.32
N SER A 250 9.79 -29.01 -13.42
CA SER A 250 9.24 -30.32 -13.74
C SER A 250 10.24 -31.44 -13.48
N SER A 251 9.80 -32.43 -12.70
CA SER A 251 10.26 -33.81 -12.80
C SER A 251 10.27 -34.25 -14.26
N LYS A 252 11.45 -34.50 -14.81
CA LYS A 252 11.61 -35.55 -15.81
C LYS A 252 12.09 -36.78 -15.07
N SER A 253 11.13 -37.64 -14.76
CA SER A 253 11.36 -39.06 -14.61
C SER A 253 11.87 -39.58 -15.96
N ASP A 254 13.10 -40.07 -16.01
CA ASP A 254 13.54 -40.95 -17.09
C ASP A 254 14.41 -42.05 -16.49
N GLY A 255 13.89 -43.27 -16.60
CA GLY A 255 14.58 -44.55 -16.76
C GLY A 255 15.78 -44.90 -15.89
N GLY A 256 15.54 -45.76 -14.89
CA GLY A 256 16.02 -47.14 -14.93
C GLY A 256 17.54 -47.40 -14.86
N TYR A 257 17.97 -47.95 -13.72
CA TYR A 257 19.18 -48.75 -13.60
C TYR A 257 19.17 -49.91 -14.60
N ALA A 258 20.23 -50.05 -15.39
CA ALA A 258 20.69 -51.32 -15.93
C ALA A 258 22.21 -51.23 -16.17
N SER A 259 22.96 -51.74 -15.20
CA SER A 259 24.29 -52.29 -15.42
C SER A 259 24.13 -53.59 -16.20
N ASP A 260 24.83 -53.75 -17.33
CA ASP A 260 25.45 -55.02 -17.72
C ASP A 260 26.35 -54.84 -18.94
N HIS A 261 27.59 -55.32 -18.81
CA HIS A 261 28.56 -55.49 -19.90
C HIS A 261 28.09 -56.56 -20.89
N PRO A 262 28.69 -56.58 -22.10
CA PRO A 262 29.34 -57.82 -22.53
C PRO A 262 30.74 -57.61 -23.14
N PRO A 263 31.50 -58.70 -23.35
CA PRO A 263 32.95 -58.68 -23.51
C PRO A 263 33.39 -58.56 -24.98
N SER A 264 34.60 -58.02 -25.20
CA SER A 264 35.68 -58.42 -26.13
C SER A 264 36.64 -57.26 -26.30
#